data_AF-A0A7X7N427-F1
#
_entry.id   AF-A0A7X7N427-F1
#
_cell.length_a   1.000
_cell.length_b   1.000
_cell.length_c   1.000
_cell.angle_alpha   90.00
_cell.angle_beta   90.00
_cell.angle_gamma   90.00
#
_symmetry.space_group_name_H-M   'P 1'
#
loop_
_entity.id
_entity.type
_entity.pdbx_description
1 polymer ?
#
loop_
_entity_poly.entity_id
_entity_poly.type
_entity_poly.pdbx_seq_one_letter_code
_entity_poly.pdbx_strand_id
1 'polypeptide(L)'
;MKHNLKRILGWAGVSASLVFSSLWAYWGAMENFHEGWYSASISENLFMLVFQYLLITIIFVLLAVIALRFKKIGLMLHGLVAAFCIWFFSGANILVLGPMIVVPIIGLGLMYFFGEPEPKKWAYRLIVAIPLIIILAISVPQAIKVSQRVNDGDFGIRIVEGQMFTLAWAPRGPGWPDAGTSWYEANEICRHISEDGTTVMETEQNIWRLPTVEESVDAMMLHSQNSGGTWNAAEEKASYENAPDKETPLWDVHSKVIYYWTADTSPDDDQRAYIIVYHGEVFERVKTEGQGYLSFRAVKDVDRVNNRQ
;
A
#
# COMPACT_ATOMS: atom_id res chain seq x y z
N MET A 1 -32.98 0.05 -36.99
CA MET A 1 -33.08 -0.34 -35.56
C MET A 1 -32.02 -1.36 -35.13
N LYS A 2 -31.93 -2.56 -35.73
CA LYS A 2 -30.95 -3.62 -35.34
C LYS A 2 -29.47 -3.18 -35.40
N HIS A 3 -29.08 -2.40 -36.41
CA HIS A 3 -27.70 -1.90 -36.54
C HIS A 3 -27.32 -0.90 -35.43
N ASN A 4 -28.23 0.02 -35.08
CA ASN A 4 -28.03 0.95 -33.97
C ASN A 4 -27.87 0.21 -32.64
N LEU A 5 -28.66 -0.86 -32.41
CA LEU A 5 -28.55 -1.66 -31.20
C LEU A 5 -27.20 -2.36 -31.07
N LYS A 6 -26.70 -2.99 -32.14
CA LYS A 6 -25.35 -3.59 -32.15
C LYS A 6 -24.27 -2.56 -31.85
N ARG A 7 -24.39 -1.36 -32.44
CA ARG A 7 -23.45 -0.27 -32.21
C ARG A 7 -23.46 0.21 -30.75
N ILE A 8 -24.65 0.38 -30.18
CA ILE A 8 -24.82 0.76 -28.77
C ILE A 8 -24.24 -0.31 -27.86
N LEU A 9 -24.55 -1.59 -28.07
CA LEU A 9 -24.01 -2.70 -27.28
C LEU A 9 -22.48 -2.79 -27.39
N GLY A 10 -21.94 -2.58 -28.59
CA GLY A 10 -20.50 -2.58 -28.81
C GLY A 10 -19.80 -1.46 -28.05
N TRP A 11 -20.33 -0.24 -28.10
CA TRP A 11 -19.78 0.89 -27.35
C TRP A 11 -20.02 0.78 -25.85
N ALA A 12 -21.12 0.17 -25.41
CA ALA A 12 -21.35 -0.13 -24.00
C ALA A 12 -20.27 -1.08 -23.45
N GLY A 13 -19.94 -2.14 -24.19
CA GLY A 13 -18.83 -3.03 -23.85
C GLY A 13 -17.48 -2.30 -23.78
N VAL A 14 -17.18 -1.45 -24.76
CA VAL A 14 -15.96 -0.62 -24.78
C VAL A 14 -15.90 0.30 -23.57
N SER A 15 -16.96 1.04 -23.28
CA SER A 15 -17.03 1.96 -22.15
C SER A 15 -16.88 1.24 -20.82
N ALA A 16 -17.54 0.10 -20.64
CA ALA A 16 -17.44 -0.68 -19.41
C ALA A 16 -16.01 -1.24 -19.23
N SER A 17 -15.41 -1.84 -20.25
CA SER A 17 -14.00 -2.30 -20.19
C SER A 17 -13.04 -1.14 -19.91
N LEU A 18 -13.30 0.02 -20.50
CA LEU A 18 -12.49 1.22 -20.29
C LEU A 18 -12.56 1.69 -18.84
N VAL A 19 -13.75 1.74 -18.24
CA VAL A 19 -13.91 2.10 -16.82
C VAL A 19 -13.16 1.12 -15.93
N PHE A 20 -13.38 -0.19 -16.09
CA PHE A 20 -12.71 -1.18 -15.24
C PHE A 20 -11.19 -1.15 -15.40
N SER A 21 -10.67 -1.17 -16.63
CA SER A 21 -9.23 -1.09 -16.86
C SER A 21 -8.62 0.22 -16.34
N SER A 22 -9.31 1.36 -16.46
CA SER A 22 -8.83 2.65 -15.97
C SER A 22 -8.79 2.72 -14.44
N LEU A 23 -9.82 2.20 -13.76
CA LEU A 23 -9.86 2.14 -12.29
C LEU A 23 -8.74 1.26 -11.74
N TRP A 24 -8.54 0.08 -12.33
CA TRP A 24 -7.45 -0.81 -11.93
C TRP A 24 -6.06 -0.27 -12.32
N ALA A 25 -5.95 0.49 -13.42
CA ALA A 25 -4.71 1.18 -13.77
C ALA A 25 -4.33 2.20 -12.70
N TYR A 26 -5.30 3.02 -12.28
CA TYR A 26 -5.09 4.03 -11.24
C TYR A 26 -4.72 3.38 -9.91
N TRP A 27 -5.52 2.42 -9.44
CA TRP A 27 -5.28 1.73 -8.17
C TRP A 27 -3.94 1.00 -8.18
N GLY A 28 -3.69 0.17 -9.20
CA GLY A 28 -2.45 -0.60 -9.30
C GLY A 28 -1.21 0.29 -9.41
N ALA A 29 -1.28 1.38 -10.19
CA ALA A 29 -0.16 2.32 -10.28
C ALA A 29 0.11 3.01 -8.93
N MET A 30 -0.92 3.44 -8.20
CA MET A 30 -0.76 4.10 -6.91
C MET A 30 -0.25 3.13 -5.84
N GLU A 31 -0.88 1.96 -5.72
CA GLU A 31 -0.57 0.95 -4.71
C GLU A 31 0.85 0.42 -4.84
N ASN A 32 1.33 0.27 -6.08
CA ASN A 32 2.71 -0.15 -6.33
C ASN A 32 3.74 0.80 -5.70
N PHE A 33 3.51 2.11 -5.72
CA PHE A 33 4.45 3.06 -5.08
C PHE A 33 4.20 3.25 -3.59
N HIS A 34 3.00 2.91 -3.12
CA HIS A 34 2.66 2.92 -1.70
C HIS A 34 3.27 1.71 -0.97
N GLU A 35 3.08 0.50 -1.49
CA GLU A 35 3.45 -0.75 -0.83
C GLU A 35 4.53 -1.55 -1.57
N GLY A 36 4.55 -1.49 -2.90
CA GLY A 36 5.34 -2.39 -3.76
C GLY A 36 6.76 -1.91 -4.09
N TRP A 37 7.04 -0.62 -3.98
CA TRP A 37 8.30 -0.02 -4.44
C TRP A 37 9.33 0.07 -3.32
N TYR A 38 9.83 -1.09 -2.91
CA TYR A 38 10.85 -1.21 -1.85
C TYR A 38 12.11 -1.97 -2.29
N SER A 39 12.10 -2.73 -3.38
CA SER A 39 13.33 -3.44 -3.77
C SER A 39 14.44 -2.44 -4.15
N ALA A 40 15.68 -2.78 -3.79
CA ALA A 40 16.86 -2.06 -4.30
C ALA A 40 17.04 -2.26 -5.82
N SER A 41 16.46 -3.33 -6.39
CA SER A 41 16.52 -3.64 -7.81
C SER A 41 15.37 -3.00 -8.58
N ILE A 42 15.70 -2.11 -9.53
CA ILE A 42 14.72 -1.51 -10.44
C ILE A 42 13.94 -2.58 -11.20
N SER A 43 14.59 -3.67 -11.61
CA SER A 43 13.90 -4.73 -12.36
C SER A 43 12.87 -5.46 -11.51
N GLU A 44 13.14 -5.67 -10.22
CA GLU A 44 12.18 -6.30 -9.31
C GLU A 44 10.99 -5.37 -9.04
N ASN A 45 11.23 -4.07 -8.84
CA ASN A 45 10.16 -3.09 -8.70
C ASN A 45 9.28 -3.00 -9.95
N LEU A 46 9.88 -3.00 -11.15
CA LEU A 46 9.12 -3.04 -12.40
C LEU A 46 8.37 -4.36 -12.60
N PHE A 47 8.97 -5.48 -12.17
CA PHE A 47 8.31 -6.78 -12.19
C PHE A 47 7.07 -6.78 -11.28
N MET A 48 7.18 -6.28 -10.05
CA MET A 48 6.04 -6.13 -9.14
C MET A 48 4.97 -5.20 -9.73
N LEU A 49 5.37 -4.04 -10.27
CA LEU A 49 4.44 -3.11 -10.94
C LEU A 49 3.61 -3.83 -12.00
N VAL A 50 4.25 -4.59 -12.89
CA VAL A 50 3.55 -5.25 -14.01
C VAL A 50 2.71 -6.44 -13.55
N PHE A 51 3.30 -7.36 -12.77
CA PHE A 51 2.69 -8.67 -12.51
C PHE A 51 1.85 -8.72 -11.23
N GLN A 52 2.16 -7.90 -10.24
CA GLN A 52 1.39 -7.85 -9.00
C GLN A 52 0.32 -6.77 -9.07
N TYR A 53 0.67 -5.57 -9.51
CA TYR A 53 -0.21 -4.41 -9.40
C TYR A 53 -1.00 -4.06 -10.67
N LEU A 54 -0.42 -4.25 -11.87
CA LEU A 54 -1.09 -3.94 -13.14
C LEU A 54 -1.74 -5.15 -13.83
N LEU A 55 -1.62 -6.36 -13.28
CA LEU A 55 -2.08 -7.59 -13.92
C LEU A 55 -3.57 -7.54 -14.27
N ILE A 56 -4.41 -7.06 -13.36
CA ILE A 56 -5.87 -6.97 -13.57
C ILE A 56 -6.18 -6.01 -14.73
N THR A 57 -5.53 -4.85 -14.77
CA THR A 57 -5.63 -3.88 -15.88
C THR A 57 -5.25 -4.52 -17.21
N ILE A 58 -4.11 -5.20 -17.25
CA ILE A 58 -3.60 -5.87 -18.45
C ILE A 58 -4.61 -6.92 -18.93
N ILE A 59 -5.17 -7.72 -18.03
CA ILE A 59 -6.18 -8.74 -18.37
C ILE A 59 -7.42 -8.07 -19.01
N PHE A 60 -7.97 -7.01 -18.40
CA PHE A 60 -9.14 -6.33 -18.97
C PHE A 60 -8.86 -5.72 -20.35
N VAL A 61 -7.69 -5.10 -20.54
CA VAL A 61 -7.28 -4.53 -21.84
C VAL A 61 -7.15 -5.63 -22.89
N LEU A 62 -6.45 -6.73 -22.56
CA LEU A 62 -6.26 -7.86 -23.48
C LEU A 62 -7.58 -8.54 -23.85
N LEU A 63 -8.44 -8.81 -22.87
CA LEU A 63 -9.75 -9.40 -23.10
C LEU A 63 -10.60 -8.54 -24.05
N ALA A 64 -10.63 -7.23 -23.82
CA ALA A 64 -11.38 -6.29 -24.66
C ALA A 64 -10.82 -6.22 -26.10
N VAL A 65 -9.50 -6.10 -26.25
CA VAL A 65 -8.82 -6.07 -27.57
C VAL A 65 -9.06 -7.38 -28.34
N ILE A 66 -8.92 -8.54 -27.69
CA ILE A 66 -9.18 -9.84 -28.31
C ILE A 66 -10.66 -9.97 -28.69
N ALA A 67 -11.59 -9.54 -27.83
CA ALA A 67 -13.01 -9.62 -28.11
C ALA A 67 -13.45 -8.72 -29.27
N LEU A 68 -12.86 -7.53 -29.42
CA LEU A 68 -13.08 -6.64 -30.57
C LEU A 68 -12.65 -7.26 -31.91
N ARG A 69 -11.59 -8.08 -31.90
CA ARG A 69 -11.04 -8.72 -33.11
C ARG A 69 -11.71 -10.07 -33.40
N PHE A 70 -11.84 -10.89 -32.37
CA PHE A 70 -12.23 -12.30 -32.45
C PHE A 70 -13.37 -12.60 -31.46
N LYS A 71 -14.59 -12.16 -31.80
CA LYS A 71 -15.77 -12.24 -30.93
C LYS A 71 -15.97 -13.58 -30.21
N LYS A 72 -15.83 -14.71 -30.93
CA LYS A 72 -15.98 -16.06 -30.36
C LYS A 72 -14.89 -16.37 -29.32
N ILE A 73 -13.64 -16.07 -29.65
CA ILE A 73 -12.50 -16.27 -28.74
C ILE A 73 -12.64 -15.34 -27.54
N GLY A 74 -13.01 -14.07 -27.75
CA GLY A 74 -13.27 -13.12 -26.68
C GLY A 74 -14.33 -13.61 -25.71
N LEU A 75 -15.49 -14.08 -26.20
CA LEU A 75 -16.53 -14.64 -25.35
C LEU A 75 -16.04 -15.86 -24.56
N MET A 76 -15.30 -16.77 -25.21
CA MET A 76 -14.71 -17.94 -24.56
C MET A 76 -13.74 -17.53 -23.44
N LEU A 77 -12.85 -16.57 -23.69
CA LEU A 77 -11.88 -16.11 -22.70
C LEU A 77 -12.55 -15.44 -21.51
N HIS A 78 -13.59 -14.63 -21.72
CA HIS A 78 -14.38 -14.09 -20.60
C HIS A 78 -15.03 -15.20 -19.78
N GLY A 79 -15.58 -16.24 -20.44
CA GLY A 79 -16.11 -17.41 -19.76
C GLY A 79 -15.06 -18.17 -18.94
N LEU A 80 -13.85 -18.34 -19.48
CA LEU A 80 -12.73 -18.98 -18.77
C LEU A 80 -12.27 -18.16 -17.56
N VAL A 81 -12.16 -16.84 -17.69
CA VAL A 81 -11.81 -15.95 -16.57
C VAL A 81 -12.90 -15.99 -15.50
N ALA A 82 -14.18 -15.97 -15.89
CA ALA A 82 -15.29 -16.12 -14.94
C ALA A 82 -15.24 -17.46 -14.20
N ALA A 83 -14.96 -18.57 -14.90
CA ALA A 83 -14.79 -19.88 -14.28
C ALA A 83 -13.58 -19.93 -13.34
N PHE A 84 -12.46 -19.32 -13.74
CA PHE A 84 -11.29 -19.16 -12.89
C PHE A 84 -11.64 -18.39 -11.60
N CYS A 85 -12.36 -17.28 -11.68
CA CYS A 85 -12.79 -16.52 -10.51
C CYS A 85 -13.68 -17.34 -9.57
N ILE A 86 -14.59 -18.18 -10.11
CA ILE A 86 -15.42 -19.09 -9.28
C ILE A 86 -14.53 -20.06 -8.50
N TRP A 87 -13.55 -20.65 -9.17
CA TRP A 87 -12.62 -21.59 -8.53
C TRP A 87 -11.70 -20.90 -7.51
N PHE A 88 -11.07 -19.79 -7.90
CA PHE A 88 -10.12 -19.04 -7.08
C PHE A 88 -10.77 -18.47 -5.81
N PHE A 89 -12.00 -17.97 -5.92
CA PHE A 89 -12.78 -17.45 -4.80
C PHE A 89 -13.81 -18.46 -4.27
N SER A 90 -13.52 -19.76 -4.33
CA SER A 90 -14.45 -20.82 -3.92
C SER A 90 -14.87 -20.76 -2.44
N GLY A 91 -14.10 -20.10 -1.58
CA GLY A 91 -14.47 -19.83 -0.18
C GLY A 91 -15.37 -18.60 0.01
N ALA A 92 -15.60 -17.80 -1.04
CA ALA A 92 -16.41 -16.59 -0.97
C ALA A 92 -17.91 -16.88 -1.10
N ASN A 93 -18.75 -15.99 -0.57
CA ASN A 93 -20.20 -16.10 -0.71
C ASN A 93 -20.60 -15.93 -2.20
N ILE A 94 -21.23 -16.95 -2.77
CA ILE A 94 -21.65 -16.97 -4.18
C ILE A 94 -22.64 -15.85 -4.53
N LEU A 95 -23.44 -15.40 -3.56
CA LEU A 95 -24.38 -14.28 -3.74
C LEU A 95 -23.67 -12.93 -3.90
N VAL A 96 -22.40 -12.86 -3.50
CA VAL A 96 -21.53 -11.68 -3.69
C VAL A 96 -20.69 -11.89 -4.96
N LEU A 97 -20.00 -13.03 -5.05
CA LEU A 97 -19.10 -13.36 -6.15
C LEU A 97 -19.81 -13.36 -7.51
N GLY A 98 -21.00 -13.95 -7.57
CA GLY A 98 -21.79 -14.06 -8.79
C GLY A 98 -22.12 -12.69 -9.40
N PRO A 99 -22.91 -11.84 -8.70
CA PRO A 99 -23.31 -10.53 -9.22
C PRO A 99 -22.16 -9.53 -9.39
N MET A 100 -21.14 -9.57 -8.53
CA MET A 100 -20.08 -8.55 -8.53
C MET A 100 -18.92 -8.86 -9.48
N ILE A 101 -18.65 -10.13 -9.78
CA ILE A 101 -17.46 -10.53 -10.56
C ILE A 101 -17.90 -11.35 -11.78
N VAL A 102 -18.56 -12.48 -11.56
CA VAL A 102 -18.86 -13.46 -12.62
C VAL A 102 -19.80 -12.88 -13.68
N VAL A 103 -20.93 -12.31 -13.26
CA VAL A 103 -21.95 -11.75 -14.17
C VAL A 103 -21.40 -10.58 -14.98
N PRO A 104 -20.70 -9.58 -14.39
CA PRO A 104 -20.07 -8.51 -15.16
C PRO A 104 -19.07 -9.02 -16.21
N ILE A 105 -18.22 -9.99 -15.87
CA ILE A 105 -17.24 -10.56 -16.81
C ILE A 105 -17.94 -11.25 -17.99
N ILE A 106 -18.94 -12.10 -17.72
CA ILE A 106 -19.72 -12.76 -18.78
C ILE A 106 -20.50 -11.72 -19.60
N GLY A 107 -21.10 -10.74 -18.93
CA GLY A 107 -21.83 -9.63 -19.55
C GLY A 107 -20.97 -8.85 -20.54
N LEU A 108 -19.73 -8.53 -20.19
CA LEU A 108 -18.73 -7.93 -21.09
C LEU A 108 -18.47 -8.82 -22.31
N GLY A 109 -18.24 -10.11 -22.10
CA GLY A 109 -18.05 -11.07 -23.20
C GLY A 109 -19.23 -11.08 -24.17
N LEU A 110 -20.46 -11.11 -23.65
CA LEU A 110 -21.69 -11.07 -24.45
C LEU A 110 -21.88 -9.73 -25.17
N MET A 111 -21.58 -8.61 -24.52
CA MET A 111 -21.63 -7.28 -25.13
C MET A 111 -20.71 -7.19 -26.35
N TYR A 112 -19.48 -7.70 -26.28
CA TYR A 112 -18.59 -7.74 -27.45
C TYR A 112 -19.01 -8.77 -28.50
N PHE A 113 -19.60 -9.89 -28.07
CA PHE A 113 -20.05 -10.93 -28.99
C PHE A 113 -21.21 -10.44 -29.88
N PHE A 114 -22.21 -9.79 -29.28
CA PHE A 114 -23.38 -9.28 -30.01
C PHE A 114 -23.20 -7.84 -30.52
N GLY A 115 -22.31 -7.06 -29.91
CA GLY A 115 -22.03 -5.68 -30.24
C GLY A 115 -21.00 -5.47 -31.34
N GLU A 116 -21.04 -4.29 -31.96
CA GLU A 116 -20.14 -3.85 -33.03
C GLU A 116 -19.84 -2.36 -32.86
N PRO A 117 -18.80 -1.98 -32.09
CA PRO A 117 -18.48 -0.57 -31.93
C PRO A 117 -17.92 -0.05 -33.25
N GLU A 118 -18.60 0.95 -33.82
CA GLU A 118 -18.17 1.63 -35.02
C GLU A 118 -17.99 3.13 -34.73
N PRO A 119 -16.84 3.72 -35.10
CA PRO A 119 -15.67 3.11 -35.76
C PRO A 119 -14.74 2.30 -34.81
N LYS A 120 -14.37 1.07 -35.21
CA LYS A 120 -13.53 0.15 -34.39
C LYS A 120 -12.15 0.70 -34.01
N LYS A 121 -11.53 1.51 -34.88
CA LYS A 121 -10.20 2.09 -34.62
C LYS A 121 -10.19 2.92 -33.33
N TRP A 122 -11.27 3.64 -33.05
CA TRP A 122 -11.40 4.42 -31.83
C TRP A 122 -11.60 3.55 -30.60
N ALA A 123 -12.34 2.44 -30.71
CA ALA A 123 -12.47 1.48 -29.62
C ALA A 123 -11.09 0.94 -29.18
N TYR A 124 -10.25 0.48 -30.12
CA TYR A 124 -8.89 0.02 -29.80
C TYR A 124 -8.03 1.12 -29.17
N ARG A 125 -8.06 2.33 -29.74
CA ARG A 125 -7.28 3.46 -29.23
C ARG A 125 -7.67 3.80 -27.79
N LEU A 126 -8.96 3.86 -27.48
CA LEU A 126 -9.43 4.23 -26.15
C LEU A 126 -9.07 3.16 -25.11
N ILE A 127 -9.35 1.88 -25.41
CA ILE A 127 -9.08 0.75 -24.50
C ILE A 127 -7.60 0.66 -24.13
N VAL A 128 -6.68 0.96 -25.06
CA VAL A 128 -5.25 0.88 -24.80
C VAL A 128 -4.69 2.20 -24.26
N ALA A 129 -5.00 3.32 -24.90
CA ALA A 129 -4.33 4.59 -24.62
C ALA A 129 -4.75 5.18 -23.27
N ILE A 130 -6.02 5.09 -22.86
CA ILE A 130 -6.47 5.74 -21.63
C ILE A 130 -5.87 5.07 -20.38
N PRO A 131 -5.95 3.74 -20.18
CA PRO A 131 -5.29 3.10 -19.05
C PRO A 131 -3.77 3.33 -19.07
N LEU A 132 -3.13 3.34 -20.25
CA LEU A 132 -1.71 3.64 -20.38
C LEU A 132 -1.38 5.08 -19.94
N ILE A 133 -2.18 6.07 -20.35
CA ILE A 133 -2.02 7.46 -19.92
C ILE A 133 -2.16 7.56 -18.41
N ILE A 134 -3.13 6.87 -17.80
CA ILE A 134 -3.32 6.85 -16.34
C ILE A 134 -2.09 6.25 -15.66
N ILE A 135 -1.61 5.09 -16.11
CA ILE A 135 -0.40 4.46 -15.57
C ILE A 135 0.77 5.44 -15.62
N LEU A 136 1.03 6.08 -16.77
CA LEU A 136 2.13 7.04 -16.89
C LEU A 136 1.93 8.28 -16.02
N ALA A 137 0.71 8.83 -15.97
CA ALA A 137 0.39 10.03 -15.20
C ALA A 137 0.54 9.83 -13.69
N ILE A 138 0.29 8.62 -13.18
CA ILE A 138 0.48 8.27 -11.77
C ILE A 138 1.90 7.80 -11.50
N SER A 139 2.41 6.86 -12.30
CA SER A 139 3.71 6.23 -12.04
C SER A 139 4.89 7.18 -12.23
N VAL A 140 4.87 8.13 -13.17
CA VAL A 140 6.01 9.02 -13.39
C VAL A 140 6.23 9.97 -12.20
N PRO A 141 5.23 10.71 -11.70
CA PRO A 141 5.41 11.55 -10.51
C PRO A 141 5.79 10.73 -9.27
N GLN A 142 5.17 9.56 -9.07
CA GLN A 142 5.49 8.70 -7.93
C GLN A 142 6.91 8.12 -8.03
N ALA A 143 7.35 7.72 -9.23
CA ALA A 143 8.72 7.26 -9.46
C ALA A 143 9.74 8.36 -9.15
N ILE A 144 9.46 9.61 -9.53
CA ILE A 144 10.30 10.77 -9.18
C ILE A 144 10.34 10.93 -7.65
N LYS A 145 9.19 10.94 -6.98
CA LYS A 145 9.11 11.05 -5.52
C LYS A 145 9.94 9.98 -4.82
N VAL A 146 9.71 8.70 -5.12
CA VAL A 146 10.42 7.60 -4.45
C VAL A 146 11.91 7.55 -4.80
N SER A 147 12.32 8.08 -5.96
CA SER A 147 13.74 8.18 -6.34
C SER A 147 14.51 9.24 -5.54
N GLN A 148 13.80 10.16 -4.90
CA GLN A 148 14.36 11.22 -4.07
C GLN A 148 14.46 10.81 -2.59
N ARG A 149 14.00 9.61 -2.22
CA ARG A 149 14.06 9.12 -0.85
C ARG A 149 15.49 9.04 -0.35
N VAL A 150 15.72 9.61 0.83
CA VAL A 150 17.02 9.52 1.51
C VAL A 150 17.18 8.15 2.19
N ASN A 151 18.31 7.51 1.90
CA ASN A 151 18.81 6.34 2.62
C ASN A 151 20.29 6.55 2.92
N ASP A 152 20.61 6.84 4.17
CA ASP A 152 21.99 7.03 4.62
C ASP A 152 22.75 5.71 4.87
N GLY A 153 22.07 4.56 4.80
CA GLY A 153 22.65 3.24 5.02
C GLY A 153 22.96 2.91 6.49
N ASP A 154 22.65 3.81 7.42
CA ASP A 154 22.86 3.60 8.86
C ASP A 154 21.57 3.11 9.52
N PHE A 155 21.54 1.79 9.76
CA PHE A 155 20.45 1.09 10.44
C PHE A 155 20.75 0.81 11.92
N GLY A 156 21.71 1.53 12.52
CA GLY A 156 22.04 1.45 13.94
C GLY A 156 21.03 2.15 14.84
N ILE A 157 21.39 2.33 16.12
CA ILE A 157 20.61 3.18 17.04
C ILE A 157 20.64 4.61 16.52
N ARG A 158 19.46 5.22 16.37
CA ARG A 158 19.35 6.60 15.87
C ARG A 158 18.79 7.50 16.96
N ILE A 159 19.51 8.56 17.29
CA ILE A 159 18.92 9.66 18.06
C ILE A 159 18.15 10.53 17.08
N VAL A 160 16.84 10.67 17.29
CA VAL A 160 15.97 11.50 16.47
C VAL A 160 15.45 12.63 17.32
N GLU A 161 15.74 13.85 16.89
CA GLU A 161 15.26 15.10 17.49
C GLU A 161 13.96 15.52 16.78
N GLY A 162 12.87 15.42 17.51
CA GLY A 162 11.59 16.03 17.16
C GLY A 162 11.47 17.45 17.71
N GLN A 163 10.30 18.07 17.53
CA GLN A 163 10.03 19.39 18.10
C GLN A 163 9.90 19.34 19.62
N MET A 164 9.31 18.25 20.14
CA MET A 164 9.00 18.10 21.56
C MET A 164 9.84 17.01 22.22
N PHE A 165 10.21 15.97 21.46
CA PHE A 165 10.89 14.80 21.99
C PHE A 165 12.27 14.61 21.38
N THR A 166 13.16 14.00 22.15
CA THR A 166 14.44 13.49 21.65
C THR A 166 14.59 12.08 22.16
N LEU A 167 14.52 11.10 21.26
CA LEU A 167 14.47 9.69 21.60
C LEU A 167 15.56 8.92 20.87
N ALA A 168 16.03 7.85 21.49
CA ALA A 168 16.84 6.84 20.83
C ALA A 168 15.90 5.79 20.21
N TRP A 169 15.99 5.62 18.90
CA TRP A 169 15.26 4.63 18.13
C TRP A 169 16.11 3.40 17.91
N ALA A 170 15.52 2.23 18.10
CA ALA A 170 16.21 0.94 18.08
C ALA A 170 16.92 0.68 16.73
N PRO A 171 18.02 -0.09 16.74
CA PRO A 171 18.69 -0.53 15.53
C PRO A 171 17.89 -1.62 14.84
N ARG A 172 18.23 -1.93 13.58
CA ARG A 172 17.65 -3.03 12.83
C ARG A 172 17.87 -4.34 13.59
N GLY A 173 16.81 -5.13 13.73
CA GLY A 173 16.82 -6.33 14.57
C GLY A 173 15.54 -6.47 15.36
N PRO A 174 15.59 -6.99 16.60
CA PRO A 174 14.39 -7.21 17.40
C PRO A 174 13.55 -5.96 17.65
N GLY A 175 14.19 -4.81 17.84
CA GLY A 175 13.50 -3.53 18.07
C GLY A 175 13.07 -2.82 16.78
N TRP A 176 13.43 -3.36 15.61
CA TRP A 176 13.05 -2.82 14.32
C TRP A 176 12.99 -3.96 13.28
N PRO A 177 11.93 -4.77 13.31
CA PRO A 177 11.83 -5.96 12.47
C PRO A 177 11.33 -5.66 11.06
N ASP A 178 11.75 -6.48 10.09
CA ASP A 178 11.30 -6.41 8.69
C ASP A 178 10.07 -7.29 8.37
N ALA A 179 9.43 -7.80 9.42
CA ALA A 179 8.29 -8.69 9.34
C ALA A 179 7.10 -8.14 10.12
N GLY A 180 5.92 -8.61 9.71
CA GLY A 180 4.67 -8.27 10.38
C GLY A 180 4.62 -8.83 11.79
N THR A 181 4.08 -8.06 12.72
CA THR A 181 3.85 -8.51 14.10
C THR A 181 2.58 -7.90 14.68
N SER A 182 2.00 -8.58 15.66
CA SER A 182 0.85 -8.06 16.42
C SER A 182 1.29 -7.02 17.44
N TRP A 183 0.36 -6.18 17.89
CA TRP A 183 0.64 -5.17 18.91
C TRP A 183 1.09 -5.80 20.23
N TYR A 184 0.50 -6.94 20.62
CA TYR A 184 0.86 -7.66 21.84
C TYR A 184 2.28 -8.23 21.77
N GLU A 185 2.64 -8.84 20.63
CA GLU A 185 3.97 -9.37 20.40
C GLU A 185 5.02 -8.25 20.33
N ALA A 186 4.71 -7.12 19.68
CA ALA A 186 5.59 -5.95 19.65
C ALA A 186 5.90 -5.43 21.06
N ASN A 187 4.90 -5.31 21.94
CA ASN A 187 5.10 -4.92 23.34
C ASN A 187 5.92 -5.95 24.13
N GLU A 188 5.66 -7.24 23.92
CA GLU A 188 6.42 -8.32 24.56
C GLU A 188 7.90 -8.26 24.17
N ILE A 189 8.17 -8.11 22.87
CA ILE A 189 9.53 -7.97 22.35
C ILE A 189 10.19 -6.75 22.98
N CYS A 190 9.56 -5.57 22.92
CA CYS A 190 10.10 -4.32 23.49
C CYS A 190 10.55 -4.48 24.96
N ARG A 191 9.74 -5.14 25.80
CA ARG A 191 10.06 -5.38 27.21
C ARG A 191 11.32 -6.21 27.43
N HIS A 192 11.70 -7.04 26.45
CA HIS A 192 12.79 -8.00 26.56
C HIS A 192 14.04 -7.60 25.78
N ILE A 193 14.05 -6.48 25.06
CA ILE A 193 15.23 -6.11 24.26
C ILE A 193 16.39 -5.65 25.15
N SER A 194 17.59 -6.15 24.87
CA SER A 194 18.85 -5.70 25.46
C SER A 194 19.08 -4.20 25.30
N GLU A 195 19.90 -3.59 26.17
CA GLU A 195 20.14 -2.13 26.17
C GLU A 195 20.65 -1.58 24.82
N ASP A 196 21.44 -2.37 24.11
CA ASP A 196 21.99 -2.06 22.77
C ASP A 196 20.98 -2.31 21.63
N GLY A 197 19.79 -2.84 21.93
CA GLY A 197 18.72 -3.03 20.96
C GLY A 197 18.85 -4.26 20.06
N THR A 198 19.89 -5.10 20.25
CA THR A 198 20.26 -6.13 19.26
C THR A 198 19.72 -7.53 19.55
N THR A 199 19.34 -7.81 20.80
CA THR A 199 18.99 -9.17 21.25
C THR A 199 17.72 -9.18 22.10
N VAL A 200 16.87 -10.20 21.93
CA VAL A 200 15.75 -10.48 22.85
C VAL A 200 16.26 -11.33 24.00
N MET A 201 16.11 -10.84 25.22
CA MET A 201 16.59 -11.45 26.46
C MET A 201 15.52 -12.37 27.07
N GLU A 202 15.93 -13.35 27.87
CA GLU A 202 14.99 -14.21 28.60
C GLU A 202 14.26 -13.48 29.74
N THR A 203 14.89 -12.45 30.31
CA THR A 203 14.31 -11.64 31.37
C THR A 203 13.88 -10.28 30.85
N GLU A 204 12.80 -9.73 31.39
CA GLU A 204 12.39 -8.36 31.09
C GLU A 204 13.52 -7.38 31.42
N GLN A 205 13.80 -6.49 30.47
CA GLN A 205 14.75 -5.39 30.57
C GLN A 205 14.04 -4.07 30.84
N ASN A 206 12.84 -3.88 30.26
CA ASN A 206 12.02 -2.67 30.41
C ASN A 206 12.75 -1.35 30.06
N ILE A 207 13.69 -1.42 29.10
CA ILE A 207 14.43 -0.26 28.57
C ILE A 207 13.74 0.32 27.34
N TRP A 208 13.34 -0.56 26.42
CA TRP A 208 12.71 -0.19 25.17
C TRP A 208 11.19 -0.32 25.28
N ARG A 209 10.47 0.54 24.56
CA ARG A 209 9.01 0.54 24.49
C ARG A 209 8.55 0.91 23.08
N LEU A 210 7.27 0.67 22.81
CA LEU A 210 6.64 1.32 21.67
C LEU A 210 6.60 2.85 21.88
N PRO A 211 6.79 3.65 20.82
CA PRO A 211 6.59 5.09 20.88
C PRO A 211 5.10 5.41 21.02
N THR A 212 4.75 6.52 21.67
CA THR A 212 3.39 7.05 21.61
C THR A 212 3.08 7.57 20.20
N VAL A 213 1.80 7.86 19.91
CA VAL A 213 1.40 8.51 18.66
C VAL A 213 2.08 9.87 18.52
N GLU A 214 2.10 10.65 19.60
CA GLU A 214 2.70 11.99 19.59
C GLU A 214 4.21 11.93 19.32
N GLU A 215 4.93 11.01 19.97
CA GLU A 215 6.37 10.79 19.71
C GLU A 215 6.63 10.32 18.28
N SER A 216 5.77 9.45 17.74
CA SER A 216 5.91 8.94 16.37
C SER A 216 5.68 10.03 15.33
N VAL A 217 4.65 10.85 15.52
CA VAL A 217 4.33 12.00 14.66
C VAL A 217 5.44 13.05 14.74
N ASP A 218 5.91 13.37 15.94
CA ASP A 218 6.97 14.36 16.18
C ASP A 218 8.31 13.94 15.54
N ALA A 219 8.58 12.64 15.43
CA ALA A 219 9.82 12.10 14.87
C ALA A 219 9.83 11.94 13.35
N MET A 220 8.71 12.18 12.65
CA MET A 220 8.64 11.99 11.20
C MET A 220 9.59 12.95 10.46
N MET A 221 10.14 12.49 9.34
CA MET A 221 11.19 13.20 8.60
C MET A 221 10.92 13.24 7.10
N LEU A 222 11.49 14.27 6.47
CA LEU A 222 11.63 14.41 5.02
C LEU A 222 13.01 14.98 4.72
N HIS A 223 13.77 14.31 3.86
CA HIS A 223 15.08 14.70 3.37
C HIS A 223 16.07 15.07 4.49
N SER A 224 16.14 14.18 5.50
CA SER A 224 16.95 14.35 6.71
C SER A 224 16.58 15.57 7.57
N GLN A 225 15.40 16.16 7.38
CA GLN A 225 14.86 17.23 8.20
C GLN A 225 13.59 16.73 8.91
N ASN A 226 13.34 17.26 10.11
CA ASN A 226 12.09 16.99 10.80
C ASN A 226 10.89 17.56 9.99
N SER A 227 9.79 16.82 9.93
CA SER A 227 8.61 17.22 9.15
C SER A 227 7.67 18.20 9.85
N GLY A 228 7.97 18.61 11.09
CA GLY A 228 7.14 19.51 11.88
C GLY A 228 5.83 18.85 12.33
N GLY A 229 5.88 17.56 12.65
CA GLY A 229 4.69 16.78 13.00
C GLY A 229 4.05 17.25 14.30
N THR A 230 2.72 17.37 14.31
CA THR A 230 1.92 17.62 15.50
C THR A 230 0.68 16.73 15.52
N TRP A 231 0.34 16.20 16.70
CA TRP A 231 -0.82 15.34 16.90
C TRP A 231 -1.97 16.10 17.57
N ASN A 232 -3.15 16.08 16.95
CA ASN A 232 -4.38 16.54 17.56
C ASN A 232 -5.17 15.34 18.07
N ALA A 233 -5.04 15.05 19.37
CA ALA A 233 -5.72 13.92 20.01
C ALA A 233 -7.26 14.02 20.00
N ALA A 234 -7.82 15.24 19.92
CA ALA A 234 -9.27 15.43 19.90
C ALA A 234 -9.89 15.13 18.53
N GLU A 235 -9.13 15.33 17.45
CA GLU A 235 -9.56 15.04 16.08
C GLU A 235 -8.98 13.73 15.53
N GLU A 236 -8.08 13.10 16.29
CA GLU A 236 -7.28 11.95 15.88
C GLU A 236 -6.56 12.18 14.54
N LYS A 237 -5.93 13.36 14.42
CA LYS A 237 -5.25 13.79 13.19
C LYS A 237 -3.84 14.28 13.44
N ALA A 238 -2.91 13.79 12.63
CA ALA A 238 -1.57 14.32 12.51
C ALA A 238 -1.55 15.44 11.46
N SER A 239 -0.73 16.47 11.71
CA SER A 239 -0.44 17.52 10.74
C SER A 239 1.06 17.78 10.67
N TYR A 240 1.54 18.19 9.49
CA TYR A 240 2.96 18.34 9.20
C TYR A 240 3.20 19.64 8.42
N GLU A 241 4.33 20.30 8.68
CA GLU A 241 4.80 21.41 7.84
C GLU A 241 5.23 20.91 6.46
N ASN A 242 5.91 19.76 6.43
CA ASN A 242 6.34 19.06 5.23
C ASN A 242 5.89 17.60 5.30
N ALA A 243 5.17 17.12 4.28
CA ALA A 243 4.69 15.74 4.24
C ALA A 243 5.86 14.75 4.33
N PRO A 244 5.92 13.89 5.37
CA PRO A 244 7.02 12.97 5.54
C PRO A 244 7.01 11.86 4.48
N ASP A 245 8.11 11.14 4.37
CA ASP A 245 8.23 9.97 3.50
C ASP A 245 9.02 8.85 4.18
N LYS A 246 9.04 7.69 3.52
CA LYS A 246 9.72 6.49 3.97
C LYS A 246 11.23 6.65 3.79
N GLU A 247 11.88 7.31 4.73
CA GLU A 247 13.31 7.62 4.68
C GLU A 247 14.04 7.30 6.00
N THR A 248 15.35 7.12 5.91
CA THR A 248 16.22 7.12 7.10
C THR A 248 16.20 8.51 7.75
N PRO A 249 16.31 8.61 9.09
CA PRO A 249 16.67 7.56 10.03
C PRO A 249 15.52 6.65 10.42
N LEU A 250 14.25 7.03 10.25
CA LEU A 250 13.11 6.38 10.89
C LEU A 250 12.64 5.11 10.17
N TRP A 251 12.70 5.12 8.83
CA TRP A 251 12.21 4.03 7.98
C TRP A 251 13.35 3.43 7.16
N ASP A 252 13.25 2.12 6.91
CA ASP A 252 14.08 1.46 5.91
C ASP A 252 13.35 1.57 4.56
N VAL A 253 13.91 2.37 3.65
CA VAL A 253 13.40 2.56 2.28
C VAL A 253 13.21 1.23 1.54
N HIS A 254 13.98 0.20 1.92
CA HIS A 254 14.00 -1.11 1.27
C HIS A 254 13.23 -2.20 2.01
N SER A 255 12.58 -1.87 3.13
CA SER A 255 11.69 -2.78 3.82
C SER A 255 10.31 -2.78 3.16
N LYS A 256 9.58 -3.89 3.24
CA LYS A 256 8.15 -3.95 2.88
C LYS A 256 7.25 -3.32 3.95
N VAL A 257 7.79 -3.10 5.15
CA VAL A 257 7.05 -2.52 6.28
C VAL A 257 6.76 -1.05 5.98
N ILE A 258 5.50 -0.65 6.10
CA ILE A 258 5.02 0.72 5.85
C ILE A 258 4.19 1.28 7.00
N TYR A 259 3.90 0.45 8.02
CA TYR A 259 3.21 0.85 9.23
C TYR A 259 4.00 0.45 10.47
N TYR A 260 4.01 1.33 11.47
CA TYR A 260 4.49 1.02 12.81
C TYR A 260 3.38 1.12 13.85
N TRP A 261 3.32 0.11 14.73
CA TRP A 261 2.55 0.19 15.96
C TRP A 261 3.04 1.30 16.87
N THR A 262 2.09 1.95 17.54
CA THR A 262 2.35 2.89 18.64
C THR A 262 1.86 2.27 19.95
N ALA A 263 2.28 2.84 21.08
CA ALA A 263 1.87 2.41 22.41
C ALA A 263 0.40 2.74 22.70
N ASP A 264 -0.15 3.78 22.06
CA ASP A 264 -1.47 4.31 22.41
C ASP A 264 -2.59 3.44 21.84
N THR A 265 -3.62 3.27 22.67
CA THR A 265 -4.82 2.51 22.35
C THR A 265 -5.95 3.44 21.95
N SER A 266 -6.90 2.93 21.15
CA SER A 266 -8.11 3.70 20.85
C SER A 266 -8.86 4.05 22.14
N PRO A 267 -9.36 5.29 22.28
CA PRO A 267 -10.22 5.68 23.41
C PRO A 267 -11.54 4.89 23.48
N ASP A 268 -12.04 4.46 22.32
CA ASP A 268 -13.37 3.86 22.19
C ASP A 268 -13.35 2.32 22.16
N ASP A 269 -12.19 1.71 21.86
CA ASP A 269 -12.05 0.25 21.70
C ASP A 269 -10.68 -0.24 22.21
N ASP A 270 -10.69 -0.94 23.35
CA ASP A 270 -9.48 -1.47 23.98
C ASP A 270 -8.81 -2.59 23.17
N GLN A 271 -9.48 -3.15 22.17
CA GLN A 271 -8.92 -4.13 21.24
C GLN A 271 -8.15 -3.47 20.10
N ARG A 272 -8.12 -2.14 20.05
CA ARG A 272 -7.46 -1.36 19.01
C ARG A 272 -6.30 -0.54 19.52
N ALA A 273 -5.31 -0.38 18.66
CA ALA A 273 -4.18 0.51 18.87
C ALA A 273 -3.91 1.32 17.61
N TYR A 274 -3.24 2.45 17.79
CA TYR A 274 -2.85 3.31 16.68
C TYR A 274 -1.61 2.76 15.98
N ILE A 275 -1.62 2.90 14.67
CA ILE A 275 -0.47 2.73 13.78
C ILE A 275 -0.16 4.05 13.10
N ILE A 276 1.12 4.29 12.82
CA ILE A 276 1.56 5.39 11.95
C ILE A 276 2.03 4.84 10.61
N VAL A 277 1.68 5.52 9.51
CA VAL A 277 2.15 5.22 8.16
C VAL A 277 3.41 6.02 7.86
N TYR A 278 4.28 5.54 6.97
CA TYR A 278 5.49 6.26 6.57
C TYR A 278 5.25 7.69 6.02
N HIS A 279 4.05 7.99 5.52
CA HIS A 279 3.68 9.35 5.09
C HIS A 279 2.95 10.15 6.16
N GLY A 280 2.98 9.68 7.41
CA GLY A 280 2.61 10.41 8.61
C GLY A 280 1.14 10.32 9.02
N GLU A 281 0.29 9.64 8.25
CA GLU A 281 -1.09 9.39 8.68
C GLU A 281 -1.14 8.39 9.84
N VAL A 282 -2.17 8.53 10.67
CA VAL A 282 -2.39 7.67 11.85
C VAL A 282 -3.75 6.99 11.68
N PHE A 283 -3.79 5.69 11.93
CA PHE A 283 -5.00 4.88 11.83
C PHE A 283 -5.11 3.91 12.99
N GLU A 284 -6.34 3.51 13.31
CA GLU A 284 -6.56 2.40 14.23
C GLU A 284 -6.47 1.05 13.52
N ARG A 285 -5.95 0.04 14.23
CA ARG A 285 -5.98 -1.37 13.83
C ARG A 285 -6.27 -2.27 15.03
N VAL A 286 -6.83 -3.44 14.75
CA VAL A 286 -7.05 -4.45 15.81
C VAL A 286 -5.70 -4.99 16.26
N LYS A 287 -5.47 -5.04 17.57
CA LYS A 287 -4.17 -5.40 18.19
C LYS A 287 -3.64 -6.78 17.80
N THR A 288 -4.51 -7.67 17.32
CA THR A 288 -4.17 -9.03 16.87
C THR A 288 -3.75 -9.10 15.40
N GLU A 289 -3.90 -8.01 14.64
CA GLU A 289 -3.43 -7.96 13.24
C GLU A 289 -1.90 -8.00 13.20
N GLY A 290 -1.35 -8.81 12.30
CA GLY A 290 0.10 -8.97 12.11
C GLY A 290 0.44 -9.07 10.63
N GLN A 291 -0.19 -8.22 9.80
CA GLN A 291 0.03 -8.20 8.36
C GLN A 291 1.52 -7.96 8.05
N GLY A 292 2.03 -8.57 6.98
CA GLY A 292 3.47 -8.59 6.69
C GLY A 292 4.14 -7.23 6.48
N TYR A 293 3.37 -6.15 6.37
CA TYR A 293 3.81 -4.78 6.19
C TYR A 293 3.59 -3.89 7.45
N LEU A 294 3.09 -4.46 8.54
CA LEU A 294 2.78 -3.78 9.81
C LEU A 294 3.69 -4.32 10.92
N SER A 295 4.63 -3.49 11.36
CA SER A 295 5.61 -3.87 12.39
C SER A 295 5.71 -2.79 13.46
N PHE A 296 6.87 -2.62 14.08
CA PHE A 296 7.13 -1.54 15.03
C PHE A 296 8.58 -1.08 14.94
N ARG A 297 8.86 0.05 15.57
CA ARG A 297 10.22 0.44 15.93
C ARG A 297 10.24 0.93 17.36
N ALA A 298 11.03 0.27 18.19
CA ALA A 298 11.10 0.58 19.61
C ALA A 298 11.90 1.86 19.86
N VAL A 299 11.55 2.55 20.94
CA VAL A 299 12.22 3.76 21.43
C VAL A 299 12.62 3.62 22.88
N LYS A 300 13.62 4.41 23.28
CA LYS A 300 13.93 4.69 24.68
C LYS A 300 14.29 6.17 24.85
N ASP A 301 14.12 6.67 26.06
CA ASP A 301 14.55 8.01 26.41
C ASP A 301 16.07 8.12 26.28
N VAL A 302 16.55 9.26 25.77
CA VAL A 302 17.97 9.58 25.82
C VAL A 302 18.24 10.09 27.23
N ASP A 303 19.13 9.42 27.97
CA ASP A 303 19.61 9.96 29.24
C ASP A 303 20.12 11.38 28.98
N ARG A 304 19.41 12.37 29.53
CA ARG A 304 19.88 13.76 29.53
C ARG A 304 21.11 13.80 30.43
N VAL A 305 22.27 13.45 29.88
CA VAL A 305 23.56 13.72 30.51
C VAL A 305 23.70 15.24 30.59
N ASN A 306 23.33 15.78 31.74
CA ASN A 306 23.76 17.07 32.32
C ASN A 306 24.33 18.11 31.34
N ASN A 307 23.51 18.68 30.45
CA ASN A 307 23.80 19.98 29.82
C ASN A 307 23.19 21.13 30.65
N ARG A 308 23.53 21.13 31.94
CA ARG A 308 23.53 22.32 32.80
C ARG A 308 24.90 22.36 33.49
N GLN A 309 25.89 22.86 32.77
CA GLN A 309 27.01 23.59 33.37
C GLN A 309 26.90 25.04 32.92
#